data_AF-A0A1I4PX72-F1
#
_entry.id   AF-A0A1I4PX72-F1
#
_cell.length_a   1.000
_cell.length_b   1.000
_cell.length_c   1.000
_cell.angle_alpha   90.00
_cell.angle_beta   90.00
_cell.angle_gamma   90.00
#
_symmetry.space_group_name_H-M   'P 1'
#
loop_
_entity.id
_entity.type
_entity.pdbx_description
1 polymer ?
#
loop_
_entity_poly.entity_id
_entity_poly.type
_entity_poly.pdbx_seq_one_letter_code
_entity_poly.pdbx_strand_id
1 'polypeptide(L)'
;MTDQRSPLPVKKYLLSLEPCVHGGLIRKSSQKYGIPESEMLDASASLNPLGTPFEQPAPELDLQELLSSGLEKMEQYPDNRYLEYRNAAADFVGMGTTYENIIPGNGSTEIIRLVAECVIDEGDVVLIPKPTFSEYEMQCQVMGAKIRYIDQKDIFDLDDAVLDEAKIIFVCNPNNPTGEMFLKERMEQLAEKCAANKTILFVDEAYIELADPDQSVAYLVEENDYLFIQRSLTKSFAIPGIRMGFGVASKRFACVLNNARLSWNMGCISDTIATALLSMKGGANSKYLVDSREFIAKERAFLMEKLSRRGFKPFESSVNYIFVDISDLSLNSAELAERMASHGVLIRDCSSFQNIGEDHIRIAIRTREENERIAATIRQVIYEWGREQAELQLTENIKDAADCGRKGSNTDCDYYPCHFEGQDCTFCFCPFYPCEDSRTGGNWIESSSGGQVWSCLKCNIVHEEKVVDDLLSVFTADGLNKESIKKAWETVMENNL
;
A
#
# COMPACT_ATOMS: atom_id res chain seq x y z
N MET A 1 19.07 -11.20 -15.63
CA MET A 1 20.14 -11.69 -16.52
C MET A 1 21.21 -10.62 -16.61
N THR A 2 22.16 -10.63 -15.68
CA THR A 2 23.16 -9.58 -15.53
C THR A 2 24.55 -10.16 -15.71
N ASP A 3 24.86 -10.66 -16.91
CA ASP A 3 26.19 -10.47 -17.47
C ASP A 3 26.22 -10.80 -18.99
N GLN A 4 26.97 -9.98 -19.71
CA GLN A 4 27.61 -10.20 -21.01
C GLN A 4 26.84 -10.80 -22.19
N ARG A 5 26.66 -9.93 -23.21
CA ARG A 5 26.36 -10.25 -24.62
C ARG A 5 25.08 -11.06 -24.82
N SER A 6 23.93 -10.50 -24.45
CA SER A 6 22.69 -10.91 -25.09
C SER A 6 22.87 -10.77 -26.61
N PRO A 7 22.67 -11.84 -27.40
CA PRO A 7 22.79 -11.79 -28.86
C PRO A 7 21.65 -11.00 -29.52
N LEU A 8 20.70 -10.51 -28.73
CA LEU A 8 19.57 -9.73 -29.20
C LEU A 8 20.05 -8.34 -29.65
N PRO A 9 19.68 -7.87 -30.85
CA PRO A 9 20.01 -6.54 -31.36
C PRO A 9 19.11 -5.47 -30.71
N VAL A 10 19.17 -5.36 -29.38
CA VAL A 10 18.38 -4.42 -28.57
C VAL A 10 19.28 -3.40 -27.87
N LYS A 11 18.69 -2.26 -27.45
CA LYS A 11 19.37 -1.25 -26.64
C LYS A 11 19.93 -1.90 -25.37
N LYS A 12 21.23 -1.74 -25.11
CA LYS A 12 21.96 -2.48 -24.05
C LYS A 12 21.39 -2.24 -22.66
N TYR A 13 20.98 -1.00 -22.37
CA TYR A 13 20.43 -0.63 -21.08
C TYR A 13 19.06 -1.26 -20.78
N LEU A 14 18.37 -1.81 -21.80
CA LEU A 14 17.10 -2.54 -21.58
C LEU A 14 17.33 -3.93 -20.97
N LEU A 15 18.54 -4.51 -21.09
CA LEU A 15 18.84 -5.85 -20.61
C LEU A 15 18.86 -5.97 -19.09
N SER A 16 19.04 -4.84 -18.39
CA SER A 16 19.05 -4.75 -16.93
C SER A 16 17.73 -4.28 -16.32
N LEU A 17 16.73 -3.92 -17.13
CA LEU A 17 15.46 -3.41 -16.62
C LEU A 17 14.56 -4.56 -16.15
N GLU A 18 13.90 -4.34 -15.02
CA GLU A 18 12.87 -5.23 -14.49
C GLU A 18 11.51 -4.54 -14.56
N PRO A 19 10.40 -5.28 -14.79
CA PRO A 19 9.07 -4.69 -14.79
C PRO A 19 8.72 -4.06 -13.45
N CYS A 20 8.02 -2.92 -13.48
CA CYS A 20 7.42 -2.33 -12.29
C CYS A 20 6.49 -3.32 -11.58
N VAL A 21 6.58 -3.37 -10.25
CA VAL A 21 5.67 -4.16 -9.41
C VAL A 21 4.41 -3.34 -9.16
N HIS A 22 3.23 -3.90 -9.43
CA HIS A 22 1.93 -3.24 -9.24
C HIS A 22 0.98 -4.02 -8.33
N GLY A 23 -0.03 -3.34 -7.77
CA GLY A 23 -1.14 -3.98 -7.04
C GLY A 23 -2.19 -4.55 -8.00
N GLY A 24 -3.34 -4.96 -7.47
CA GLY A 24 -4.47 -5.44 -8.27
C GLY A 24 -4.32 -6.86 -8.81
N LEU A 25 -3.49 -7.69 -8.16
CA LEU A 25 -3.16 -9.05 -8.60
C LEU A 25 -4.18 -10.09 -8.09
N ILE A 26 -5.48 -9.81 -8.29
CA ILE A 26 -6.59 -10.67 -7.82
C ILE A 26 -6.45 -12.08 -8.35
N ARG A 27 -6.35 -12.26 -9.67
CA ARG A 27 -6.25 -13.57 -10.32
C ARG A 27 -5.03 -14.37 -9.85
N LYS A 28 -3.87 -13.73 -9.71
CA LYS A 28 -2.64 -14.37 -9.21
C LYS A 28 -2.84 -14.87 -7.77
N SER A 29 -3.43 -14.05 -6.91
CA SER A 29 -3.66 -14.38 -5.50
C SER A 29 -4.73 -15.45 -5.33
N SER A 30 -5.81 -15.37 -6.11
CA SER A 30 -6.86 -16.38 -6.19
C SER A 30 -6.28 -17.75 -6.54
N GLN A 31 -5.45 -17.82 -7.59
CA GLN A 31 -4.80 -19.07 -8.00
C GLN A 31 -3.84 -19.63 -6.94
N LYS A 32 -3.14 -18.75 -6.23
CA LYS A 32 -2.16 -19.14 -5.20
C LYS A 32 -2.82 -19.73 -3.95
N TYR A 33 -3.92 -19.14 -3.49
CA TYR A 33 -4.57 -19.52 -2.24
C TYR A 33 -5.83 -20.36 -2.41
N GLY A 34 -6.28 -20.59 -3.64
CA GLY A 34 -7.50 -21.35 -3.91
C GLY A 34 -8.79 -20.62 -3.51
N ILE A 35 -8.73 -19.29 -3.33
CA ILE A 35 -9.89 -18.46 -2.98
C ILE A 35 -10.52 -17.94 -4.29
N PRO A 36 -11.84 -18.09 -4.51
CA PRO A 36 -12.50 -17.58 -5.72
C PRO A 36 -12.29 -16.07 -5.92
N GLU A 37 -12.08 -15.61 -7.16
CA GLU A 37 -11.86 -14.17 -7.45
C GLU A 37 -12.99 -13.29 -6.90
N SER A 38 -14.23 -13.79 -6.87
CA SER A 38 -15.41 -13.09 -6.32
C SER A 38 -15.38 -12.89 -4.81
N GLU A 39 -14.59 -13.68 -4.08
CA GLU A 39 -14.45 -13.58 -2.62
C GLU A 39 -13.23 -12.73 -2.22
N MET A 40 -12.35 -12.42 -3.18
CA MET A 40 -11.18 -11.57 -2.94
C MET A 40 -11.60 -10.10 -2.80
N LEU A 41 -11.18 -9.46 -1.72
CA LEU A 41 -11.28 -8.02 -1.53
C LEU A 41 -9.96 -7.36 -1.92
N ASP A 42 -9.97 -6.57 -3.00
CA ASP A 42 -8.79 -5.81 -3.42
C ASP A 42 -8.74 -4.41 -2.80
N ALA A 43 -8.01 -4.29 -1.69
CA ALA A 43 -7.63 -3.01 -1.10
C ALA A 43 -6.20 -2.58 -1.49
N SER A 44 -5.57 -3.25 -2.45
CA SER A 44 -4.25 -2.90 -2.97
C SER A 44 -4.36 -1.89 -4.13
N ALA A 45 -5.48 -1.92 -4.86
CA ALA A 45 -5.82 -0.96 -5.90
C ALA A 45 -6.72 0.17 -5.38
N SER A 46 -6.24 1.42 -5.48
CA SER A 46 -6.98 2.59 -4.99
C SER A 46 -8.06 3.05 -5.98
N LEU A 47 -9.21 2.38 -6.00
CA LEU A 47 -10.40 2.80 -6.79
C LEU A 47 -11.36 3.64 -5.93
N ASN A 48 -12.29 4.36 -6.55
CA ASN A 48 -13.33 5.09 -5.83
C ASN A 48 -14.24 4.10 -5.06
N PRO A 49 -14.36 4.22 -3.72
CA PRO A 49 -15.15 3.29 -2.92
C PRO A 49 -16.67 3.43 -3.10
N LEU A 50 -17.17 4.51 -3.73
CA LEU A 50 -18.59 4.59 -4.12
C LEU A 50 -18.95 3.74 -5.33
N GLY A 51 -17.99 3.01 -5.92
CA GLY A 51 -18.20 2.26 -7.15
C GLY A 51 -18.27 3.19 -8.36
N THR A 52 -18.90 2.73 -9.43
CA THR A 52 -19.01 3.50 -10.67
C THR A 52 -20.19 4.49 -10.62
N PRO A 53 -20.19 5.57 -11.42
CA PRO A 53 -21.35 6.46 -11.51
C PRO A 53 -22.61 5.76 -12.06
N PHE A 54 -22.46 4.61 -12.74
CA PHE A 54 -23.55 3.83 -13.31
C PHE A 54 -24.34 3.02 -12.26
N GLU A 55 -23.73 2.76 -11.10
CA GLU A 55 -24.31 1.95 -10.01
C GLU A 55 -25.01 2.82 -8.96
N GLN A 56 -25.03 4.14 -9.14
CA GLN A 56 -25.65 5.06 -8.19
C GLN A 56 -27.18 4.95 -8.23
N PRO A 57 -27.92 5.27 -7.13
CA PRO A 57 -29.38 5.09 -7.08
C PRO A 57 -30.18 5.84 -8.16
N ALA A 58 -29.63 6.94 -8.68
CA ALA A 58 -30.20 7.70 -9.79
C ALA A 58 -29.04 8.13 -10.71
N PRO A 59 -28.54 7.21 -11.57
CA PRO A 59 -27.36 7.47 -12.37
C PRO A 59 -27.70 8.45 -13.50
N GLU A 60 -26.80 9.41 -13.78
CA GLU A 60 -26.93 10.34 -14.92
C GLU A 60 -26.66 9.64 -16.27
N LEU A 61 -25.91 8.54 -16.23
CA LEU A 61 -25.46 7.77 -17.39
C LEU A 61 -25.90 6.31 -17.26
N ASP A 62 -26.29 5.70 -18.38
CA ASP A 62 -26.60 4.27 -18.46
C ASP A 62 -25.45 3.52 -19.15
N LEU A 63 -24.85 2.56 -18.45
CA LEU A 63 -23.72 1.78 -18.98
C LEU A 63 -24.11 0.90 -20.17
N GLN A 64 -25.31 0.31 -20.18
CA GLN A 64 -25.76 -0.57 -21.27
C GLN A 64 -26.03 0.23 -22.54
N GLU A 65 -26.59 1.44 -22.41
CA GLU A 65 -26.74 2.35 -23.54
C GLU A 65 -25.39 2.77 -24.12
N LEU A 66 -24.43 3.15 -23.26
CA LEU A 66 -23.08 3.52 -23.70
C LEU A 66 -22.32 2.36 -24.34
N LEU A 67 -22.44 1.14 -23.79
CA LEU A 67 -21.86 -0.07 -24.38
C LEU A 67 -22.48 -0.34 -25.75
N SER A 68 -23.80 -0.27 -25.86
CA SER A 68 -24.51 -0.46 -27.13
C SER A 68 -24.06 0.56 -28.18
N SER A 69 -24.00 1.84 -27.81
CA SER A 69 -23.52 2.92 -28.70
C SER A 69 -22.05 2.73 -29.11
N GLY A 70 -21.19 2.27 -28.20
CA GLY A 70 -19.80 1.95 -28.51
C GLY A 70 -19.67 0.75 -29.47
N LEU A 71 -20.51 -0.28 -29.30
CA LEU A 71 -20.54 -1.47 -30.16
C LEU A 71 -20.97 -1.13 -31.59
N GLU A 72 -21.92 -0.22 -31.78
CA GLU A 72 -22.34 0.24 -33.12
C GLU A 72 -21.19 0.85 -33.93
N LYS A 73 -20.14 1.36 -33.27
CA LYS A 73 -18.95 1.95 -33.90
C LYS A 73 -17.83 0.93 -34.17
N MET A 74 -17.97 -0.34 -33.76
CA MET A 74 -16.88 -1.32 -33.74
C MET A 74 -16.33 -1.69 -35.13
N GLU A 75 -17.15 -1.62 -36.18
CA GLU A 75 -16.72 -1.92 -37.55
C GLU A 75 -15.88 -0.80 -38.18
N GLN A 76 -15.78 0.36 -37.53
CA GLN A 76 -15.09 1.53 -38.05
C GLN A 76 -13.87 1.88 -37.18
N TYR A 77 -12.78 2.30 -37.82
CA TYR A 77 -11.70 2.95 -37.07
C TYR A 77 -12.23 4.25 -36.44
N PRO A 78 -11.87 4.55 -35.18
CA PRO A 78 -12.19 5.82 -34.57
C PRO A 78 -11.65 6.99 -35.38
N ASP A 79 -12.31 8.15 -35.30
CA ASP A 79 -11.70 9.40 -35.76
C ASP A 79 -10.47 9.67 -34.89
N ASN A 80 -9.27 9.56 -35.49
CA ASN A 80 -8.02 9.69 -34.76
C ASN A 80 -7.86 11.08 -34.10
N ARG A 81 -8.67 12.09 -34.44
CA ARG A 81 -8.63 13.39 -33.76
C ARG A 81 -9.25 13.35 -32.36
N TYR A 82 -10.17 12.42 -32.10
CA TYR A 82 -10.92 12.27 -30.85
C TYR A 82 -11.54 13.59 -30.35
N LEU A 83 -12.17 14.35 -31.25
CA LEU A 83 -12.65 15.69 -30.92
C LEU A 83 -13.73 15.69 -29.83
N GLU A 84 -14.66 14.73 -29.84
CA GLU A 84 -15.71 14.63 -28.82
C GLU A 84 -15.09 14.44 -27.43
N TYR A 85 -14.21 13.44 -27.28
CA TYR A 85 -13.45 13.19 -26.06
C TYR A 85 -12.62 14.40 -25.61
N ARG A 86 -11.89 15.04 -26.52
CA ARG A 86 -11.01 16.17 -26.18
C ARG A 86 -11.80 17.39 -25.76
N ASN A 87 -12.96 17.66 -26.36
CA ASN A 87 -13.84 18.72 -25.90
C ASN A 87 -14.40 18.39 -24.50
N ALA A 88 -14.89 17.17 -24.29
CA ALA A 88 -15.39 16.74 -22.98
C ALA A 88 -14.31 16.82 -21.89
N ALA A 89 -13.08 16.42 -22.18
CA ALA A 89 -11.94 16.55 -21.27
C ALA A 89 -11.59 18.01 -20.96
N ALA A 90 -11.58 18.88 -21.97
CA ALA A 90 -11.33 20.30 -21.79
C ALA A 90 -12.40 20.96 -20.91
N ASP A 91 -13.68 20.65 -21.15
CA ASP A 91 -14.80 21.14 -20.34
C ASP A 91 -14.74 20.58 -18.91
N PHE A 92 -14.34 19.32 -18.74
CA PHE A 92 -14.18 18.66 -17.44
C PHE A 92 -13.11 19.34 -16.57
N VAL A 93 -11.98 19.72 -17.17
CA VAL A 93 -10.91 20.48 -16.50
C VAL A 93 -11.35 21.93 -16.28
N GLY A 94 -12.01 22.53 -17.27
CA GLY A 94 -12.38 23.94 -17.26
C GLY A 94 -11.17 24.87 -17.32
N MET A 95 -11.26 26.01 -16.62
CA MET A 95 -10.17 26.97 -16.47
C MET A 95 -9.61 27.56 -17.78
N GLY A 96 -10.44 27.66 -18.83
CA GLY A 96 -10.03 28.19 -20.13
C GLY A 96 -9.33 27.17 -21.05
N THR A 97 -9.18 25.93 -20.60
CA THR A 97 -8.67 24.82 -21.42
C THR A 97 -9.56 24.59 -22.63
N THR A 98 -8.96 24.36 -23.81
CA THR A 98 -9.68 23.94 -25.01
C THR A 98 -9.24 22.54 -25.44
N TYR A 99 -9.95 21.93 -26.39
CA TYR A 99 -9.57 20.62 -26.93
C TYR A 99 -8.13 20.59 -27.47
N GLU A 100 -7.57 21.74 -27.90
CA GLU A 100 -6.21 21.88 -28.40
C GLU A 100 -5.15 21.61 -27.33
N ASN A 101 -5.47 21.85 -26.06
CA ASN A 101 -4.62 21.56 -24.91
C ASN A 101 -4.61 20.07 -24.51
N ILE A 102 -5.54 19.26 -25.04
CA ILE A 102 -5.77 17.89 -24.59
C ILE A 102 -5.02 16.86 -25.45
N ILE A 103 -4.37 15.91 -24.76
CA ILE A 103 -3.73 14.73 -25.35
C ILE A 103 -4.47 13.48 -24.85
N PRO A 104 -5.25 12.77 -25.70
CA PRO A 104 -5.91 11.52 -25.30
C PRO A 104 -4.92 10.39 -25.04
N GLY A 105 -5.16 9.57 -24.02
CA GLY A 105 -4.33 8.41 -23.70
C GLY A 105 -5.11 7.18 -23.23
N ASN A 106 -4.62 6.01 -23.59
CA ASN A 106 -5.06 4.69 -23.14
C ASN A 106 -4.58 4.40 -21.70
N GLY A 107 -4.94 5.33 -20.80
CA GLY A 107 -4.50 5.40 -19.41
C GLY A 107 -3.19 6.18 -19.24
N SER A 108 -2.93 6.57 -17.99
CA SER A 108 -1.74 7.33 -17.59
C SER A 108 -0.41 6.75 -18.08
N THR A 109 -0.26 5.43 -18.12
CA THR A 109 1.00 4.80 -18.52
C THR A 109 1.36 5.06 -19.98
N GLU A 110 0.38 5.15 -20.89
CA GLU A 110 0.67 5.56 -22.27
C GLU A 110 1.13 7.02 -22.32
N ILE A 111 0.53 7.90 -21.53
CA ILE A 111 0.86 9.33 -21.49
C ILE A 111 2.27 9.54 -20.95
N ILE A 112 2.62 8.91 -19.82
CA ILE A 112 3.98 8.94 -19.25
C ILE A 112 4.98 8.49 -20.31
N ARG A 113 4.67 7.40 -21.02
CA ARG A 113 5.53 6.85 -22.07
C ARG A 113 5.67 7.81 -23.25
N LEU A 114 4.57 8.37 -23.73
CA LEU A 114 4.55 9.32 -24.84
C LEU A 114 5.38 10.56 -24.53
N VAL A 115 5.23 11.13 -23.33
CA VAL A 115 6.03 12.28 -22.92
C VAL A 115 7.50 11.92 -22.86
N ALA A 116 7.86 10.79 -22.24
CA ALA A 116 9.24 10.31 -22.22
C ALA A 116 9.82 10.15 -23.63
N GLU A 117 9.09 9.54 -24.56
CA GLU A 117 9.51 9.35 -25.95
C GLU A 117 9.72 10.66 -26.73
N CYS A 118 8.91 11.70 -26.44
CA CYS A 118 9.00 12.98 -27.14
C CYS A 118 10.03 13.94 -26.53
N VAL A 119 10.38 13.74 -25.26
CA VAL A 119 11.17 14.70 -24.48
C VAL A 119 12.59 14.23 -24.24
N ILE A 120 12.82 12.92 -24.06
CA ILE A 120 14.06 12.40 -23.48
C ILE A 120 14.93 11.76 -24.56
N ASP A 121 16.17 12.24 -24.68
CA ASP A 121 17.24 11.58 -25.41
C ASP A 121 18.07 10.65 -24.49
N GLU A 122 18.81 9.71 -25.10
CA GLU A 122 19.71 8.84 -24.34
C GLU A 122 20.77 9.68 -23.61
N GLY A 123 20.85 9.50 -22.28
CA GLY A 123 21.80 10.20 -21.42
C GLY A 123 21.30 11.50 -20.79
N ASP A 124 20.11 11.99 -21.17
CA ASP A 124 19.46 13.15 -20.52
C ASP A 124 19.18 12.86 -19.04
N VAL A 125 19.27 13.90 -18.20
CA VAL A 125 19.01 13.79 -16.77
C VAL A 125 17.53 14.01 -16.47
N VAL A 126 16.94 13.14 -15.65
CA VAL A 126 15.55 13.21 -15.20
C VAL A 126 15.49 13.26 -13.68
N LEU A 127 14.72 14.20 -13.14
CA LEU A 127 14.49 14.30 -11.70
C LEU A 127 13.27 13.48 -11.28
N ILE A 128 13.46 12.57 -10.33
CA ILE A 128 12.41 11.73 -9.75
C ILE A 128 12.41 11.90 -8.22
N PRO A 129 11.38 12.53 -7.63
CA PRO A 129 11.20 12.59 -6.19
C PRO A 129 10.90 11.22 -5.59
N LYS A 130 11.53 10.90 -4.45
CA LYS A 130 11.32 9.64 -3.73
C LYS A 130 10.61 9.85 -2.40
N PRO A 131 9.66 8.97 -2.04
CA PRO A 131 9.07 7.93 -2.89
C PRO A 131 8.01 8.50 -3.86
N THR A 132 7.87 7.90 -5.04
CA THR A 132 6.79 8.20 -5.99
C THR A 132 6.47 7.02 -6.90
N PHE A 133 5.55 7.18 -7.85
CA PHE A 133 5.13 6.11 -8.76
C PHE A 133 6.25 5.63 -9.68
N SER A 134 6.57 4.33 -9.62
CA SER A 134 7.74 3.72 -10.28
C SER A 134 7.71 3.77 -11.81
N GLU A 135 6.55 3.98 -12.44
CA GLU A 135 6.45 4.08 -13.90
C GLU A 135 7.20 5.27 -14.48
N TYR A 136 7.32 6.40 -13.75
CA TYR A 136 8.08 7.55 -14.27
C TYR A 136 9.54 7.17 -14.52
N GLU A 137 10.17 6.56 -13.53
CA GLU A 137 11.54 6.06 -13.62
C GLU A 137 11.67 5.02 -14.74
N MET A 138 10.81 4.01 -14.74
CA MET A 138 10.87 2.91 -15.70
C MET A 138 10.74 3.40 -17.15
N GLN A 139 9.76 4.26 -17.44
CA GLN A 139 9.57 4.77 -18.81
C GLN A 139 10.73 5.65 -19.27
N CYS A 140 11.33 6.44 -18.37
CA CYS A 140 12.54 7.22 -18.67
C CYS A 140 13.77 6.33 -18.91
N GLN A 141 13.95 5.27 -18.11
CA GLN A 141 15.03 4.30 -18.31
C GLN A 141 14.93 3.56 -19.65
N VAL A 142 13.72 3.29 -20.14
CA VAL A 142 13.54 2.72 -21.49
C VAL A 142 13.97 3.70 -22.61
N MET A 143 13.98 5.01 -22.34
CA MET A 143 14.58 6.01 -23.25
C MET A 143 16.10 6.12 -23.07
N GLY A 144 16.67 5.53 -22.03
CA GLY A 144 18.10 5.60 -21.71
C GLY A 144 18.46 6.83 -20.88
N ALA A 145 17.50 7.41 -20.15
CA ALA A 145 17.74 8.56 -19.28
C ALA A 145 18.64 8.20 -18.09
N LYS A 146 19.35 9.21 -17.57
CA LYS A 146 20.03 9.16 -16.29
C LYS A 146 19.09 9.67 -15.21
N ILE A 147 18.70 8.79 -14.30
CA ILE A 147 17.79 9.15 -13.21
C ILE A 147 18.58 9.80 -12.08
N ARG A 148 18.21 11.03 -11.73
CA ARG A 148 18.70 11.74 -10.57
C ARG A 148 17.56 11.84 -9.57
N TYR A 149 17.69 11.12 -8.47
CA TYR A 149 16.67 11.11 -7.43
C TYR A 149 16.81 12.32 -6.50
N ILE A 150 15.68 12.79 -6.03
CA ILE A 150 15.58 13.86 -5.02
C ILE A 150 14.60 13.43 -3.92
N ASP A 151 14.71 14.00 -2.72
CA ASP A 151 13.71 13.75 -1.67
C ASP A 151 12.46 14.59 -1.93
N GLN A 152 11.27 14.03 -1.65
CA GLN A 152 9.99 14.73 -1.80
C GLN A 152 9.94 16.09 -1.08
N LYS A 153 10.53 16.17 0.11
CA LYS A 153 10.60 17.40 0.91
C LYS A 153 11.41 18.52 0.25
N ASP A 154 12.37 18.19 -0.61
CA ASP A 154 13.33 19.13 -1.19
C ASP A 154 12.88 19.66 -2.57
N ILE A 155 11.75 19.18 -3.11
CA ILE A 155 11.24 19.53 -4.45
C ILE A 155 11.18 21.05 -4.67
N PHE A 156 10.76 21.79 -3.65
CA PHE A 156 10.55 23.24 -3.75
C PHE A 156 11.84 24.05 -3.48
N ASP A 157 12.86 23.40 -2.92
CA ASP A 157 14.13 24.02 -2.52
C ASP A 157 15.29 23.66 -3.47
N LEU A 158 15.00 23.03 -4.62
CA LEU A 158 16.01 22.64 -5.61
C LEU A 158 16.82 23.84 -6.12
N ASP A 159 18.14 23.73 -6.20
CA ASP A 159 18.95 24.77 -6.84
C ASP A 159 18.64 24.88 -8.35
N ASP A 160 18.70 26.09 -8.90
CA ASP A 160 18.51 26.32 -10.35
C ASP A 160 19.47 25.49 -11.19
N ALA A 161 20.72 25.30 -10.74
CA ALA A 161 21.70 24.45 -11.41
C ALA A 161 21.27 22.97 -11.53
N VAL A 162 20.44 22.47 -10.61
CA VAL A 162 19.90 21.11 -10.68
C VAL A 162 18.77 21.02 -11.70
N LEU A 163 17.94 22.06 -11.79
CA LEU A 163 16.87 22.14 -12.78
C LEU A 163 17.45 22.34 -14.20
N ASP A 164 18.42 23.24 -14.37
CA ASP A 164 19.09 23.50 -15.65
C ASP A 164 19.75 22.25 -16.28
N GLU A 165 20.25 21.33 -15.44
CA GLU A 165 20.81 20.04 -15.91
C GLU A 165 19.71 19.05 -16.33
N ALA A 166 18.52 19.16 -15.75
CA ALA A 166 17.44 18.22 -15.92
C ALA A 166 16.55 18.56 -17.12
N LYS A 167 16.20 17.54 -17.89
CA LYS A 167 15.25 17.66 -18.99
C LYS A 167 13.82 17.79 -18.49
N ILE A 168 13.50 17.02 -17.46
CA ILE A 168 12.15 16.87 -16.91
C ILE A 168 12.21 16.47 -15.44
N ILE A 169 11.28 17.00 -14.65
CA ILE A 169 10.99 16.60 -13.28
C ILE A 169 9.56 16.06 -13.20
N PHE A 170 9.38 14.92 -12.55
CA PHE A 170 8.06 14.33 -12.30
C PHE A 170 7.60 14.66 -10.87
N VAL A 171 6.38 15.13 -10.71
CA VAL A 171 5.75 15.36 -9.40
C VAL A 171 4.36 14.74 -9.41
N CYS A 172 4.10 13.79 -8.53
CA CYS A 172 2.77 13.23 -8.34
C CYS A 172 2.06 14.03 -7.25
N ASN A 173 0.95 14.71 -7.57
CA ASN A 173 0.23 15.54 -6.63
C ASN A 173 -1.29 15.36 -6.76
N PRO A 174 -1.96 14.71 -5.79
CA PRO A 174 -1.39 14.09 -4.59
C PRO A 174 -0.49 12.88 -4.87
N ASN A 175 0.54 12.68 -4.04
CA ASN A 175 1.60 11.71 -4.27
C ASN A 175 1.17 10.25 -4.02
N ASN A 176 1.58 9.35 -4.90
CA ASN A 176 1.55 7.90 -4.71
C ASN A 176 2.96 7.39 -4.39
N PRO A 177 3.25 6.81 -3.21
CA PRO A 177 2.27 6.12 -2.34
C PRO A 177 1.86 6.86 -1.06
N THR A 178 2.40 8.04 -0.76
CA THR A 178 2.23 8.66 0.57
C THR A 178 0.85 9.26 0.81
N GLY A 179 0.13 9.62 -0.26
CA GLY A 179 -1.15 10.31 -0.20
C GLY A 179 -1.06 11.80 0.15
N GLU A 180 0.17 12.34 0.25
CA GLU A 180 0.43 13.75 0.55
C GLU A 180 0.07 14.62 -0.66
N MET A 181 -0.56 15.77 -0.39
CA MET A 181 -0.89 16.76 -1.41
C MET A 181 -0.17 18.08 -1.11
N PHE A 182 0.60 18.56 -2.07
CA PHE A 182 1.16 19.90 -2.05
C PHE A 182 0.09 20.92 -2.42
N LEU A 183 0.15 22.06 -1.73
CA LEU A 183 -0.73 23.19 -2.00
C LEU A 183 -0.43 23.80 -3.38
N LYS A 184 -1.49 24.26 -4.02
CA LYS A 184 -1.48 24.90 -5.33
C LYS A 184 -0.43 26.00 -5.45
N GLU A 185 -0.29 26.86 -4.44
CA GLU A 185 0.64 27.99 -4.45
C GLU A 185 2.10 27.55 -4.53
N ARG A 186 2.45 26.41 -3.90
CA ARG A 186 3.80 25.85 -4.00
C ARG A 186 4.04 25.25 -5.38
N MET A 187 3.02 24.58 -5.94
CA MET A 187 3.08 24.01 -7.29
C MET A 187 3.19 25.10 -8.37
N GLU A 188 2.50 26.23 -8.20
CA GLU A 188 2.64 27.43 -9.05
C GLU A 188 4.09 27.93 -9.04
N GLN A 189 4.70 28.11 -7.87
CA GLN A 189 6.10 28.53 -7.74
C GLN A 189 7.08 27.55 -8.41
N LEU A 190 6.85 26.24 -8.25
CA LEU A 190 7.67 25.23 -8.91
C LEU A 190 7.52 25.28 -10.43
N ALA A 191 6.31 25.49 -10.95
CA ALA A 191 6.05 25.60 -12.38
C ALA A 191 6.75 26.82 -13.00
N GLU A 192 6.73 27.97 -12.30
CA GLU A 192 7.47 29.17 -12.72
C GLU A 192 8.98 28.92 -12.74
N LYS A 193 9.50 28.28 -11.70
CA LYS A 193 10.93 27.96 -11.59
C LYS A 193 11.39 26.97 -12.68
N CYS A 194 10.61 25.93 -12.95
CA CYS A 194 10.89 24.99 -14.03
C CYS A 194 10.89 25.68 -15.40
N ALA A 195 9.91 26.56 -15.65
CA ALA A 195 9.85 27.34 -16.88
C ALA A 195 11.07 28.27 -17.06
N ALA A 196 11.52 28.93 -15.99
CA ALA A 196 12.71 29.79 -16.01
C ALA A 196 14.00 29.02 -16.37
N ASN A 197 14.12 27.77 -15.89
CA ASN A 197 15.26 26.88 -16.15
C ASN A 197 15.06 25.98 -17.40
N LYS A 198 13.93 26.12 -18.11
CA LYS A 198 13.55 25.31 -19.29
C LYS A 198 13.49 23.80 -19.02
N THR A 199 13.18 23.43 -17.78
CA THR A 199 12.93 22.04 -17.35
C THR A 199 11.44 21.77 -17.48
N ILE A 200 11.04 20.65 -18.09
CA ILE A 200 9.63 20.28 -18.09
C ILE A 200 9.20 19.83 -16.69
N LEU A 201 8.15 20.42 -16.15
CA LEU A 201 7.44 19.94 -14.97
C LEU A 201 6.29 19.04 -15.42
N PHE A 202 6.40 17.75 -15.16
CA PHE A 202 5.31 16.79 -15.32
C PHE A 202 4.58 16.64 -13.98
N VAL A 203 3.32 17.06 -13.91
CA VAL A 203 2.48 16.89 -12.72
C VAL A 203 1.47 15.77 -12.97
N ASP A 204 1.56 14.70 -12.18
CA ASP A 204 0.58 13.62 -12.19
C ASP A 204 -0.53 13.91 -11.17
N GLU A 205 -1.68 14.35 -11.69
CA GLU A 205 -2.88 14.67 -10.93
C GLU A 205 -3.91 13.51 -10.97
N ALA A 206 -3.46 12.26 -11.08
CA ALA A 206 -4.34 11.07 -11.18
C ALA A 206 -5.36 10.87 -10.04
N TYR A 207 -5.19 11.56 -8.91
CA TYR A 207 -6.06 11.49 -7.74
C TYR A 207 -6.78 12.80 -7.40
N ILE A 208 -6.55 13.87 -8.18
CA ILE A 208 -6.97 15.23 -7.80
C ILE A 208 -8.49 15.37 -7.69
N GLU A 209 -9.27 14.67 -8.52
CA GLU A 209 -10.74 14.74 -8.46
C GLU A 209 -11.35 14.10 -7.20
N LEU A 210 -10.64 13.13 -6.61
CA LEU A 210 -11.04 12.46 -5.37
C LEU A 210 -10.39 13.10 -4.12
N ALA A 211 -9.44 14.01 -4.31
CA ALA A 211 -8.81 14.77 -3.25
C ALA A 211 -9.45 16.16 -3.17
N ASP A 212 -8.86 17.13 -3.86
CA ASP A 212 -9.35 18.50 -3.96
C ASP A 212 -9.06 19.05 -5.37
N PRO A 213 -10.07 19.14 -6.26
CA PRO A 213 -9.88 19.65 -7.61
C PRO A 213 -9.43 21.12 -7.65
N ASP A 214 -9.64 21.90 -6.58
CA ASP A 214 -9.22 23.30 -6.53
C ASP A 214 -7.70 23.47 -6.33
N GLN A 215 -6.99 22.40 -5.91
CA GLN A 215 -5.53 22.38 -5.81
C GLN A 215 -4.81 22.13 -7.14
N SER A 216 -5.56 21.86 -8.20
CA SER A 216 -5.02 21.66 -9.55
C SER A 216 -4.29 22.89 -10.08
N VAL A 217 -3.20 22.67 -10.80
CA VAL A 217 -2.46 23.72 -11.52
C VAL A 217 -2.66 23.69 -13.04
N ALA A 218 -3.63 22.92 -13.54
CA ALA A 218 -3.87 22.77 -14.97
C ALA A 218 -4.14 24.06 -15.76
N TYR A 219 -4.65 25.11 -15.13
CA TYR A 219 -4.86 26.40 -15.80
C TYR A 219 -3.56 27.12 -16.21
N LEU A 220 -2.42 26.77 -15.60
CA LEU A 220 -1.12 27.38 -15.91
C LEU A 220 -0.59 26.95 -17.27
N VAL A 221 -1.08 25.84 -17.84
CA VAL A 221 -0.53 25.27 -19.07
C VAL A 221 -0.68 26.18 -20.29
N GLU A 222 -1.67 27.07 -20.31
CA GLU A 222 -1.91 27.94 -21.46
C GLU A 222 -0.72 28.88 -21.74
N GLU A 223 -0.08 29.38 -20.68
CA GLU A 223 1.06 30.31 -20.75
C GLU A 223 2.40 29.63 -20.40
N ASN A 224 2.41 28.32 -20.15
CA ASN A 224 3.60 27.58 -19.73
C ASN A 224 3.84 26.33 -20.59
N ASP A 225 4.72 26.46 -21.58
CA ASP A 225 5.16 25.36 -22.46
C ASP A 225 5.99 24.29 -21.73
N TYR A 226 6.45 24.56 -20.52
CA TYR A 226 7.24 23.63 -19.69
C TYR A 226 6.39 22.94 -18.63
N LEU A 227 5.06 23.09 -18.66
CA LEU A 227 4.15 22.39 -17.76
C LEU A 227 3.34 21.34 -18.53
N PHE A 228 3.33 20.13 -18.00
CA PHE A 228 2.47 19.04 -18.47
C PHE A 228 1.70 18.46 -17.29
N ILE A 229 0.39 18.33 -17.43
CA ILE A 229 -0.48 17.74 -16.41
C ILE A 229 -1.04 16.43 -16.94
N GLN A 230 -1.06 15.40 -16.10
CA GLN A 230 -1.75 14.15 -16.39
C GLN A 230 -2.98 13.97 -15.52
N ARG A 231 -4.08 13.52 -16.12
CA ARG A 231 -5.31 13.09 -15.44
C ARG A 231 -5.64 11.63 -15.75
N SER A 232 -6.27 10.96 -14.79
CA SER A 232 -6.68 9.55 -14.89
C SER A 232 -8.15 9.38 -14.54
N LEU A 233 -8.93 8.75 -15.42
CA LEU A 233 -10.34 8.42 -15.14
C LEU A 233 -10.47 7.14 -14.29
N THR A 234 -9.43 6.30 -14.28
CA THR A 234 -9.45 4.97 -13.65
C THR A 234 -9.81 5.04 -12.16
N LYS A 235 -9.25 6.03 -11.46
CA LYS A 235 -9.39 6.17 -10.00
C LYS A 235 -10.75 6.77 -9.68
N SER A 236 -11.04 7.93 -10.29
CA SER A 236 -12.21 8.76 -10.02
C SER A 236 -13.54 8.06 -10.32
N PHE A 237 -13.59 7.24 -11.38
CA PHE A 237 -14.82 6.57 -11.82
C PHE A 237 -14.84 5.04 -11.59
N ALA A 238 -13.86 4.50 -10.83
CA ALA A 238 -13.75 3.08 -10.46
C ALA A 238 -13.82 2.07 -11.63
N ILE A 239 -13.39 2.47 -12.84
CA ILE A 239 -13.49 1.64 -14.05
C ILE A 239 -12.10 1.41 -14.67
N PRO A 240 -11.19 0.66 -14.00
CA PRO A 240 -9.82 0.47 -14.50
C PRO A 240 -9.76 -0.19 -15.87
N GLY A 241 -10.75 -1.02 -16.23
CA GLY A 241 -10.77 -1.82 -17.46
C GLY A 241 -10.91 -1.02 -18.76
N ILE A 242 -11.48 0.20 -18.74
CA ILE A 242 -11.59 1.01 -19.97
C ILE A 242 -10.26 1.62 -20.39
N ARG A 243 -9.29 1.70 -19.47
CA ARG A 243 -7.93 2.24 -19.71
C ARG A 243 -7.95 3.68 -20.26
N MET A 244 -8.51 4.64 -19.52
CA MET A 244 -8.64 6.02 -20.03
C MET A 244 -8.01 7.07 -19.11
N GLY A 245 -7.35 8.05 -19.74
CA GLY A 245 -6.70 9.19 -19.13
C GLY A 245 -6.36 10.23 -20.20
N PHE A 246 -5.92 11.41 -19.80
CA PHE A 246 -5.53 12.46 -20.74
C PHE A 246 -4.43 13.35 -20.17
N GLY A 247 -3.64 13.93 -21.07
CA GLY A 247 -2.70 14.99 -20.78
C GLY A 247 -3.33 16.36 -21.03
N VAL A 248 -2.89 17.36 -20.26
CA VAL A 248 -3.17 18.78 -20.49
C VAL A 248 -1.84 19.51 -20.58
N ALA A 249 -1.64 20.26 -21.65
CA ALA A 249 -0.43 21.04 -21.87
C ALA A 249 -0.73 22.32 -22.65
N SER A 250 0.27 23.17 -22.86
CA SER A 250 0.15 24.27 -23.81
C SER A 250 -0.26 23.75 -25.19
N LYS A 251 -0.98 24.56 -25.97
CA LYS A 251 -1.40 24.16 -27.33
C LYS A 251 -0.22 23.73 -28.20
N ARG A 252 0.94 24.37 -28.02
CA ARG A 252 2.17 24.02 -28.76
C ARG A 252 2.67 22.64 -28.37
N PHE A 253 2.77 22.37 -27.07
CA PHE A 253 3.28 21.08 -26.60
C PHE A 253 2.29 19.94 -26.87
N ALA A 254 1.00 20.18 -26.62
CA ALA A 254 -0.08 19.24 -26.94
C ALA A 254 -0.15 18.91 -28.44
N CYS A 255 0.14 19.87 -29.33
CA CYS A 255 0.22 19.62 -30.78
C CYS A 255 1.35 18.62 -31.11
N VAL A 256 2.55 18.81 -30.53
CA VAL A 256 3.68 17.88 -30.72
C VAL A 256 3.31 16.48 -30.25
N LEU A 257 2.77 16.34 -29.04
CA LEU A 257 2.41 15.05 -28.47
C LEU A 257 1.27 14.36 -29.25
N ASN A 258 0.27 15.12 -29.72
CA ASN A 258 -0.80 14.56 -30.56
C ASN A 258 -0.31 14.09 -31.94
N ASN A 259 0.77 14.67 -32.47
CA ASN A 259 1.40 14.18 -33.70
C ASN A 259 2.24 12.92 -33.47
N ALA A 260 2.81 12.76 -32.27
CA ALA A 260 3.70 11.66 -31.93
C ALA A 260 2.96 10.43 -31.38
N ARG A 261 1.79 10.60 -30.75
CA ARG A 261 1.03 9.48 -30.18
C ARG A 261 0.63 8.47 -31.25
N LEU A 262 0.40 7.24 -30.80
CA LEU A 262 -0.09 6.19 -31.69
C LEU A 262 -1.45 6.58 -32.28
N SER A 263 -1.58 6.39 -33.60
CA SER A 263 -2.88 6.52 -34.27
C SER A 263 -3.84 5.48 -33.73
N TRP A 264 -5.08 5.90 -33.47
CA TRP A 264 -6.16 5.06 -32.94
C TRP A 264 -5.83 4.41 -31.58
N ASN A 265 -5.15 5.12 -30.70
CA ASN A 265 -4.73 4.61 -29.39
C ASN A 265 -5.89 4.28 -28.44
N MET A 266 -7.08 4.84 -28.66
CA MET A 266 -8.29 4.53 -27.88
C MET A 266 -9.30 3.74 -28.70
N GLY A 267 -9.83 2.65 -28.12
CA GLY A 267 -10.91 1.86 -28.71
C GLY A 267 -12.27 2.55 -28.59
N CYS A 268 -13.22 2.23 -29.49
CA CYS A 268 -14.52 2.89 -29.58
C CYS A 268 -15.37 2.83 -28.29
N ILE A 269 -15.33 1.70 -27.58
CA ILE A 269 -16.07 1.50 -26.31
C ILE A 269 -15.49 2.41 -25.23
N SER A 270 -14.16 2.41 -25.08
CA SER A 270 -13.48 3.22 -24.08
C SER A 270 -13.64 4.72 -24.36
N ASP A 271 -13.51 5.14 -25.63
CA ASP A 271 -13.74 6.51 -26.08
C ASP A 271 -15.18 6.98 -25.77
N THR A 272 -16.18 6.17 -26.12
CA THR A 272 -17.60 6.49 -25.86
C THR A 272 -17.90 6.61 -24.37
N ILE A 273 -17.46 5.65 -23.55
CA ILE A 273 -17.69 5.67 -22.11
C ILE A 273 -16.95 6.85 -21.47
N ALA A 274 -15.68 7.05 -21.81
CA ALA A 274 -14.89 8.10 -21.20
C ALA A 274 -15.37 9.51 -21.58
N THR A 275 -15.80 9.71 -22.83
CA THR A 275 -16.44 10.95 -23.26
C THR A 275 -17.68 11.25 -22.42
N ALA A 276 -18.56 10.26 -22.22
CA ALA A 276 -19.76 10.42 -21.39
C ALA A 276 -19.43 10.75 -19.92
N LEU A 277 -18.44 10.06 -19.32
CA LEU A 277 -17.98 10.33 -17.96
C LEU A 277 -17.44 11.77 -17.80
N LEU A 278 -16.68 12.25 -18.78
CA LEU A 278 -16.12 13.61 -18.77
C LEU A 278 -17.19 14.68 -19.04
N SER A 279 -18.25 14.33 -19.76
CA SER A 279 -19.40 15.21 -20.01
C SER A 279 -20.44 15.26 -18.89
N MET A 280 -20.23 14.53 -17.78
CA MET A 280 -21.14 14.59 -16.63
C MET A 280 -21.31 16.02 -16.12
N LYS A 281 -22.54 16.38 -15.78
CA LYS A 281 -22.86 17.75 -15.35
C LYS A 281 -22.03 18.16 -14.12
N GLY A 282 -21.32 19.27 -14.25
CA GLY A 282 -20.46 19.83 -13.21
C GLY A 282 -18.99 19.40 -13.30
N GLY A 283 -18.62 18.54 -14.26
CA GLY A 283 -17.22 18.15 -14.50
C GLY A 283 -16.57 17.55 -13.25
N ALA A 284 -15.40 18.06 -12.88
CA ALA A 284 -14.69 17.68 -11.63
C ALA A 284 -15.51 17.95 -10.34
N ASN A 285 -16.52 18.81 -10.41
CA ASN A 285 -17.47 19.14 -9.35
C ASN A 285 -18.86 18.54 -9.57
N SER A 286 -18.97 17.49 -10.40
CA SER A 286 -20.20 16.71 -10.51
C SER A 286 -20.63 16.15 -9.15
N LYS A 287 -21.96 15.97 -8.98
CA LYS A 287 -22.52 15.46 -7.73
C LYS A 287 -21.86 14.15 -7.28
N TYR A 288 -21.62 13.22 -8.22
CA TYR A 288 -20.96 11.95 -7.95
C TYR A 288 -19.57 12.13 -7.33
N LEU A 289 -18.73 13.02 -7.88
CA LEU A 289 -17.37 13.24 -7.35
C LEU A 289 -17.39 13.99 -6.01
N VAL A 290 -18.33 14.92 -5.81
CA VAL A 290 -18.55 15.58 -4.51
C VAL A 290 -18.91 14.55 -3.44
N ASP A 291 -19.93 13.72 -3.70
CA ASP A 291 -20.37 12.66 -2.78
C ASP A 291 -19.21 11.66 -2.51
N SER A 292 -18.40 11.37 -3.54
CA SER A 292 -17.23 10.49 -3.41
C SER A 292 -16.19 11.05 -2.45
N ARG A 293 -15.85 12.34 -2.54
CA ARG A 293 -14.90 12.99 -1.64
C ARG A 293 -15.40 12.96 -0.19
N GLU A 294 -16.67 13.27 0.04
CA GLU A 294 -17.30 13.21 1.37
C GLU A 294 -17.27 11.79 1.95
N PHE A 295 -17.60 10.79 1.13
CA PHE A 295 -17.57 9.39 1.53
C PHE A 295 -16.15 8.92 1.87
N ILE A 296 -15.18 9.23 1.01
CA ILE A 296 -13.76 8.90 1.23
C ILE A 296 -13.27 9.53 2.53
N ALA A 297 -13.58 10.81 2.80
CA ALA A 297 -13.17 11.49 4.02
C ALA A 297 -13.72 10.78 5.28
N LYS A 298 -15.00 10.40 5.27
CA LYS A 298 -15.64 9.69 6.38
C LYS A 298 -15.04 8.31 6.62
N GLU A 299 -14.85 7.53 5.56
CA GLU A 299 -14.34 6.16 5.66
C GLU A 299 -12.83 6.11 5.93
N ARG A 300 -12.07 7.09 5.43
CA ARG A 300 -10.67 7.30 5.80
C ARG A 300 -10.51 7.53 7.29
N ALA A 301 -11.28 8.45 7.87
CA ALA A 301 -11.25 8.71 9.32
C ALA A 301 -11.55 7.43 10.13
N PHE A 302 -12.56 6.67 9.72
CA PHE A 302 -12.91 5.39 10.37
C PHE A 302 -11.78 4.37 10.30
N LEU A 303 -11.19 4.16 9.12
CA LEU A 303 -10.15 3.15 8.95
C LEU A 303 -8.85 3.56 9.67
N MET A 304 -8.46 4.84 9.60
CA MET A 304 -7.33 5.37 10.38
C MET A 304 -7.49 5.10 11.88
N GLU A 305 -8.66 5.41 12.46
CA GLU A 305 -8.94 5.14 13.88
C GLU A 305 -8.80 3.65 14.22
N LYS A 306 -9.32 2.75 13.36
CA LYS A 306 -9.25 1.30 13.57
C LYS A 306 -7.81 0.77 13.48
N LEU A 307 -7.01 1.30 12.56
CA LEU A 307 -5.61 0.94 12.39
C LEU A 307 -4.78 1.42 13.59
N SER A 308 -4.90 2.70 13.98
CA SER A 308 -4.13 3.28 15.10
C SER A 308 -4.36 2.54 16.42
N ARG A 309 -5.59 2.09 16.70
CA ARG A 309 -5.90 1.29 17.90
C ARG A 309 -5.18 -0.07 17.97
N ARG A 310 -4.54 -0.51 16.87
CA ARG A 310 -3.85 -1.80 16.75
C ARG A 310 -2.34 -1.64 16.59
N GLY A 311 -1.79 -0.45 16.84
CA GLY A 311 -0.35 -0.19 16.76
C GLY A 311 0.16 0.17 15.36
N PHE A 312 -0.71 0.23 14.35
CA PHE A 312 -0.35 0.78 13.04
C PHE A 312 -0.23 2.31 13.13
N LYS A 313 0.66 2.90 12.32
CA LYS A 313 0.84 4.36 12.24
C LYS A 313 0.38 4.86 10.87
N PRO A 314 -0.94 5.11 10.67
CA PRO A 314 -1.42 5.69 9.43
C PRO A 314 -0.98 7.15 9.29
N PHE A 315 -0.51 7.52 8.11
CA PHE A 315 -0.23 8.91 7.76
C PHE A 315 -1.52 9.63 7.34
N GLU A 316 -1.55 10.95 7.55
CA GLU A 316 -2.55 11.82 6.93
C GLU A 316 -2.52 11.65 5.42
N SER A 317 -3.70 11.62 4.80
CA SER A 317 -3.84 11.37 3.37
C SER A 317 -4.93 12.25 2.79
N SER A 318 -4.69 12.83 1.62
CA SER A 318 -5.67 13.61 0.88
C SER A 318 -6.48 12.75 -0.10
N VAL A 319 -6.16 11.47 -0.25
CA VAL A 319 -6.65 10.60 -1.33
C VAL A 319 -7.46 9.40 -0.83
N ASN A 320 -7.87 8.53 -1.77
CA ASN A 320 -8.66 7.33 -1.55
C ASN A 320 -7.86 6.10 -1.08
N TYR A 321 -6.77 6.32 -0.34
CA TYR A 321 -5.99 5.29 0.33
C TYR A 321 -5.21 5.88 1.51
N ILE A 322 -4.69 5.03 2.38
CA ILE A 322 -3.87 5.41 3.53
C ILE A 322 -2.50 4.75 3.38
N PHE A 323 -1.45 5.54 3.54
CA PHE A 323 -0.08 5.05 3.73
C PHE A 323 0.12 4.74 5.22
N VAL A 324 0.71 3.60 5.56
CA VAL A 324 0.76 3.12 6.94
C VAL A 324 2.14 2.58 7.24
N ASP A 325 2.76 3.13 8.29
CA ASP A 325 3.98 2.61 8.90
C ASP A 325 3.62 1.47 9.88
N ILE A 326 4.30 0.34 9.71
CA ILE A 326 4.15 -0.88 10.50
C ILE A 326 5.44 -1.29 11.23
N SER A 327 6.44 -0.40 11.31
CA SER A 327 7.75 -0.66 11.91
C SER A 327 7.71 -1.12 13.38
N ASP A 328 6.63 -0.78 14.11
CA ASP A 328 6.43 -1.25 15.49
C ASP A 328 5.89 -2.69 15.54
N LEU A 329 5.47 -3.25 14.41
CA LEU A 329 5.10 -4.65 14.29
C LEU A 329 6.35 -5.45 13.94
N SER A 330 6.53 -6.64 14.49
CA SER A 330 7.64 -7.52 14.08
C SER A 330 7.33 -8.30 12.79
N LEU A 331 6.46 -7.74 11.94
CA LEU A 331 6.08 -8.23 10.62
C LEU A 331 6.46 -7.17 9.60
N ASN A 332 7.19 -7.56 8.55
CA ASN A 332 7.42 -6.67 7.41
C ASN A 332 6.20 -6.60 6.47
N SER A 333 6.23 -5.64 5.56
CA SER A 333 5.12 -5.28 4.67
C SER A 333 4.77 -6.39 3.68
N ALA A 334 5.78 -7.10 3.18
CA ALA A 334 5.60 -8.21 2.25
C ALA A 334 4.90 -9.39 2.94
N GLU A 335 5.35 -9.77 4.13
CA GLU A 335 4.75 -10.86 4.91
C GLU A 335 3.32 -10.52 5.34
N LEU A 336 3.07 -9.29 5.81
CA LEU A 336 1.72 -8.85 6.16
C LEU A 336 0.80 -8.91 4.93
N ALA A 337 1.24 -8.41 3.77
CA ALA A 337 0.46 -8.43 2.55
C ALA A 337 0.14 -9.85 2.07
N GLU A 338 1.11 -10.75 2.16
CA GLU A 338 0.99 -12.16 1.83
C GLU A 338 -0.03 -12.87 2.75
N ARG A 339 0.07 -12.69 4.07
CA ARG A 339 -0.87 -13.26 5.05
C ARG A 339 -2.28 -12.69 4.90
N MET A 340 -2.42 -11.40 4.64
CA MET A 340 -3.74 -10.84 4.35
C MET A 340 -4.32 -11.45 3.07
N ALA A 341 -3.50 -11.66 2.04
CA ALA A 341 -3.92 -12.28 0.79
C ALA A 341 -4.37 -13.73 0.97
N SER A 342 -3.77 -14.49 1.89
CA SER A 342 -4.23 -15.85 2.23
C SER A 342 -5.59 -15.89 2.92
N HIS A 343 -6.07 -14.75 3.44
CA HIS A 343 -7.43 -14.56 3.97
C HIS A 343 -8.35 -13.82 2.99
N GLY A 344 -7.94 -13.72 1.73
CA GLY A 344 -8.72 -13.12 0.65
C GLY A 344 -8.79 -11.60 0.69
N VAL A 345 -7.87 -10.91 1.39
CA VAL A 345 -7.79 -9.44 1.40
C VAL A 345 -6.44 -8.99 0.87
N LEU A 346 -6.42 -8.30 -0.25
CA LEU A 346 -5.18 -7.77 -0.84
C LEU A 346 -4.93 -6.36 -0.33
N ILE A 347 -3.74 -6.13 0.21
CA ILE A 347 -3.21 -4.79 0.50
C ILE A 347 -1.97 -4.53 -0.35
N ARG A 348 -1.50 -3.29 -0.42
CA ARG A 348 -0.33 -2.94 -1.21
C ARG A 348 0.94 -2.93 -0.33
N ASP A 349 1.81 -3.89 -0.56
CA ASP A 349 3.21 -3.82 -0.12
C ASP A 349 3.92 -2.64 -0.79
N CYS A 350 4.57 -1.78 0.02
CA CYS A 350 5.29 -0.62 -0.47
C CYS A 350 6.81 -0.79 -0.52
N SER A 351 7.35 -1.98 -0.25
CA SER A 351 8.79 -2.28 -0.35
C SER A 351 9.39 -2.01 -1.74
N SER A 352 8.57 -2.16 -2.78
CA SER A 352 8.95 -1.85 -4.17
C SER A 352 9.13 -0.35 -4.48
N PHE A 353 8.70 0.54 -3.59
CA PHE A 353 8.93 1.97 -3.76
C PHE A 353 10.29 2.37 -3.18
N GLN A 354 11.00 3.18 -3.94
CA GLN A 354 12.34 3.63 -3.58
C GLN A 354 12.35 4.43 -2.26
N ASN A 355 13.33 4.18 -1.38
CA ASN A 355 13.54 4.83 -0.08
C ASN A 355 12.42 4.64 0.97
N ILE A 356 11.54 3.64 0.81
CA ILE A 356 10.49 3.34 1.81
C ILE A 356 10.91 2.28 2.84
N GLY A 357 11.71 1.29 2.42
CA GLY A 357 12.03 0.13 3.27
C GLY A 357 10.91 -0.91 3.31
N GLU A 358 10.98 -1.83 4.26
CA GLU A 358 10.07 -3.00 4.35
C GLU A 358 8.94 -2.81 5.37
N ASP A 359 8.80 -1.62 5.97
CA ASP A 359 7.89 -1.39 7.09
C ASP A 359 6.68 -0.52 6.70
N HIS A 360 6.31 -0.52 5.43
CA HIS A 360 5.21 0.32 4.95
C HIS A 360 4.27 -0.42 4.02
N ILE A 361 2.98 -0.18 4.26
CA ILE A 361 1.90 -0.66 3.41
C ILE A 361 1.02 0.50 2.96
N ARG A 362 0.23 0.24 1.93
CA ARG A 362 -0.85 1.11 1.50
C ARG A 362 -2.16 0.33 1.45
N ILE A 363 -3.20 0.92 2.02
CA ILE A 363 -4.55 0.32 2.07
C ILE A 363 -5.52 1.29 1.39
N ALA A 364 -6.19 0.84 0.33
CA ALA A 364 -7.24 1.61 -0.32
C ALA A 364 -8.44 1.80 0.63
N ILE A 365 -9.06 2.98 0.57
CA ILE A 365 -10.35 3.20 1.23
C ILE A 365 -11.40 2.42 0.47
N ARG A 366 -12.18 1.62 1.19
CA ARG A 366 -13.27 0.80 0.65
C ARG A 366 -14.62 1.22 1.27
N THR A 367 -15.69 0.48 0.97
CA THR A 367 -16.97 0.67 1.67
C THR A 367 -16.85 0.36 3.16
N ARG A 368 -17.82 0.77 3.99
CA ARG A 368 -17.80 0.50 5.44
C ARG A 368 -17.64 -0.99 5.75
N GLU A 369 -18.42 -1.82 5.09
CA GLU A 369 -18.40 -3.28 5.27
C GLU A 369 -17.02 -3.87 4.90
N GLU A 370 -16.48 -3.46 3.75
CA GLU A 370 -15.15 -3.89 3.31
C GLU A 370 -14.04 -3.38 4.25
N ASN A 371 -14.11 -2.14 4.74
CA ASN A 371 -13.17 -1.59 5.72
C ASN A 371 -13.22 -2.36 7.05
N GLU A 372 -14.41 -2.79 7.48
CA GLU A 372 -14.58 -3.67 8.63
C GLU A 372 -13.96 -5.05 8.39
N ARG A 373 -14.13 -5.62 7.19
CA ARG A 373 -13.47 -6.85 6.78
C ARG A 373 -11.94 -6.71 6.80
N ILE A 374 -11.39 -5.63 6.24
CA ILE A 374 -9.95 -5.33 6.28
C ILE A 374 -9.45 -5.29 7.73
N ALA A 375 -10.12 -4.53 8.60
CA ALA A 375 -9.73 -4.41 10.00
C ALA A 375 -9.88 -5.74 10.79
N ALA A 376 -10.82 -6.59 10.39
CA ALA A 376 -11.01 -7.92 10.95
C ALA A 376 -9.90 -8.89 10.52
N THR A 377 -9.56 -8.90 9.23
CA THR A 377 -8.47 -9.73 8.69
C THR A 377 -7.12 -9.32 9.27
N ILE A 378 -6.83 -8.02 9.41
CA ILE A 378 -5.61 -7.56 10.09
C ILE A 378 -5.51 -8.14 11.50
N ARG A 379 -6.60 -8.10 12.27
CA ARG A 379 -6.62 -8.67 13.63
C ARG A 379 -6.36 -10.18 13.61
N GLN A 380 -6.96 -10.90 12.66
CA GLN A 380 -6.75 -12.33 12.53
C GLN A 380 -5.29 -12.66 12.20
N VAL A 381 -4.71 -11.97 11.22
CA VAL A 381 -3.31 -12.16 10.80
C VAL A 381 -2.33 -11.88 11.94
N ILE A 382 -2.54 -10.79 12.69
CA ILE A 382 -1.68 -10.46 13.84
C ILE A 382 -1.81 -11.52 14.94
N TYR A 383 -3.01 -12.02 15.19
CA TYR A 383 -3.22 -13.09 16.17
C TYR A 383 -2.55 -14.40 15.76
N GLU A 384 -2.72 -14.83 14.51
CA GLU A 384 -2.10 -16.04 13.96
C GLU A 384 -0.58 -15.94 13.98
N TRP A 385 -0.03 -14.82 13.51
CA TRP A 385 1.40 -14.57 13.56
C TRP A 385 1.94 -14.58 15.00
N GLY A 386 1.26 -13.90 15.93
CA GLY A 386 1.68 -13.88 17.34
C GLY A 386 1.67 -15.27 17.97
N ARG A 387 0.68 -16.12 17.62
CA ARG A 387 0.65 -17.52 18.05
C ARG A 387 1.79 -18.33 17.45
N GLU A 388 2.04 -18.20 16.15
CA GLU A 388 3.15 -18.89 15.46
C GLU A 388 4.51 -18.50 16.05
N GLN A 389 4.74 -17.21 16.33
CA GLN A 389 5.97 -16.77 16.99
C GLN A 389 6.11 -17.34 18.40
N ALA A 390 5.02 -17.41 19.17
CA ALA A 390 5.04 -18.03 20.49
C ALA A 390 5.33 -19.54 20.41
N GLU A 391 4.76 -20.25 19.44
CA GLU A 391 5.02 -21.67 19.18
C GLU A 391 6.46 -21.92 18.70
N LEU A 392 6.99 -21.08 17.81
CA LEU A 392 8.38 -21.14 17.35
C LEU A 392 9.33 -20.90 18.51
N GLN A 393 9.12 -19.84 19.30
CA GLN A 393 9.93 -19.57 20.48
C GLN A 393 9.88 -20.72 21.48
N LEU A 394 8.69 -21.30 21.72
CA LEU A 394 8.55 -22.46 22.59
C LEU A 394 9.30 -23.68 22.03
N THR A 395 9.20 -23.91 20.72
CA THR A 395 9.87 -25.02 20.04
C THR A 395 11.39 -24.86 20.02
N GLU A 396 11.89 -23.64 19.81
CA GLU A 396 13.31 -23.30 19.95
C GLU A 396 13.76 -23.53 21.39
N ASN A 397 13.01 -23.04 22.38
CA ASN A 397 13.30 -23.31 23.79
C ASN A 397 13.34 -24.82 24.11
N ILE A 398 12.43 -25.62 23.52
CA ILE A 398 12.40 -27.08 23.67
C ILE A 398 13.58 -27.75 22.92
N LYS A 399 13.92 -27.29 21.71
CA LYS A 399 15.04 -27.81 20.92
C LYS A 399 16.37 -27.47 21.58
N ASP A 400 16.55 -26.25 22.06
CA ASP A 400 17.71 -25.87 22.87
C ASP A 400 17.78 -26.73 24.14
N ALA A 401 16.63 -27.09 24.73
CA ALA A 401 16.57 -28.05 25.83
C ALA A 401 16.83 -29.53 25.40
N ALA A 402 16.62 -29.89 24.14
CA ALA A 402 16.71 -31.26 23.59
C ALA A 402 18.03 -31.56 22.85
N ASP A 403 18.66 -30.59 22.19
CA ASP A 403 20.03 -30.64 21.64
C ASP A 403 21.06 -30.58 22.77
N CYS A 404 20.65 -30.07 23.93
CA CYS A 404 21.17 -30.52 25.21
C CYS A 404 20.65 -31.95 25.51
N GLY A 405 21.04 -32.94 24.69
CA GLY A 405 20.51 -34.31 24.68
C GLY A 405 20.29 -34.86 26.08
N ARG A 406 19.08 -35.36 26.39
CA ARG A 406 18.60 -35.68 27.75
C ARG A 406 19.47 -34.94 28.78
N LYS A 407 19.12 -33.70 29.14
CA LYS A 407 19.56 -33.19 30.44
C LYS A 407 18.92 -34.08 31.52
N GLY A 408 19.40 -35.31 31.67
CA GLY A 408 19.23 -36.09 32.86
C GLY A 408 19.92 -35.27 33.93
N SER A 409 19.13 -34.57 34.74
CA SER A 409 19.60 -33.53 35.65
C SER A 409 20.41 -32.41 34.95
N ASN A 410 19.97 -31.17 35.07
CA ASN A 410 20.65 -30.01 34.51
C ASN A 410 22.00 -29.75 35.22
N THR A 411 23.05 -30.53 34.91
CA THR A 411 24.37 -30.45 35.57
C THR A 411 25.14 -29.16 35.30
N ASP A 412 24.76 -28.41 34.26
CA ASP A 412 25.38 -27.15 33.83
C ASP A 412 24.49 -25.92 34.07
N CYS A 413 23.52 -25.99 35.00
CA CYS A 413 23.03 -24.75 35.61
C CYS A 413 24.17 -24.16 36.45
N ASP A 414 24.44 -22.85 36.34
CA ASP A 414 25.36 -22.16 37.28
C ASP A 414 24.94 -22.34 38.76
N TYR A 415 23.71 -22.80 38.97
CA TYR A 415 23.09 -23.16 40.23
C TYR A 415 22.77 -24.66 40.32
N TYR A 416 23.55 -25.56 39.70
CA TYR A 416 23.46 -27.00 39.92
C TYR A 416 24.55 -27.48 40.88
N PRO A 417 24.24 -28.39 41.83
CA PRO A 417 22.91 -28.85 42.19
C PRO A 417 22.25 -27.85 43.16
N CYS A 418 21.11 -27.27 42.80
CA CYS A 418 20.22 -26.58 43.74
C CYS A 418 18.82 -27.17 43.55
N HIS A 419 18.07 -27.68 44.55
CA HIS A 419 18.24 -27.55 46.01
C HIS A 419 18.21 -28.87 46.81
N PHE A 420 17.95 -30.03 46.20
CA PHE A 420 17.97 -31.32 46.91
C PHE A 420 17.99 -32.51 45.91
N GLU A 421 18.39 -33.67 46.40
CA GLU A 421 18.46 -34.91 45.62
C GLU A 421 17.04 -35.39 45.22
N GLY A 422 16.81 -35.65 43.93
CA GLY A 422 15.52 -36.14 43.40
C GLY A 422 14.55 -35.10 42.83
N GLN A 423 14.99 -33.86 42.60
CA GLN A 423 14.16 -32.77 42.06
C GLN A 423 13.95 -32.85 40.53
N ASP A 424 12.72 -32.61 40.05
CA ASP A 424 12.37 -32.41 38.63
C ASP A 424 12.31 -30.91 38.28
N CYS A 425 13.14 -30.49 37.32
CA CYS A 425 13.32 -29.09 36.93
C CYS A 425 12.50 -28.67 35.70
N THR A 426 11.54 -29.48 35.25
CA THR A 426 10.72 -29.18 34.07
C THR A 426 10.05 -27.79 34.15
N PHE A 427 9.56 -27.41 35.33
CA PHE A 427 9.02 -26.07 35.59
C PHE A 427 10.03 -25.21 36.37
N CYS A 428 11.17 -24.88 35.75
CA CYS A 428 12.15 -23.94 36.33
C CYS A 428 11.51 -22.60 36.76
N PHE A 429 10.43 -22.19 36.09
CA PHE A 429 9.52 -21.14 36.54
C PHE A 429 8.14 -21.75 36.77
N CYS A 430 7.58 -21.57 37.97
CA CYS A 430 6.28 -22.13 38.33
C CYS A 430 5.16 -21.45 37.53
N PRO A 431 4.31 -22.19 36.79
CA PRO A 431 3.21 -21.60 36.00
C PRO A 431 2.14 -20.94 36.86
N PHE A 432 2.17 -21.17 38.18
CA PHE A 432 1.23 -20.61 39.15
C PHE A 432 1.78 -19.37 39.87
N TYR A 433 2.96 -18.85 39.52
CA TYR A 433 3.54 -17.73 40.25
C TYR A 433 2.87 -16.37 39.93
N PRO A 434 2.55 -15.55 40.95
CA PRO A 434 2.53 -15.88 42.38
C PRO A 434 1.26 -16.67 42.71
N CYS A 435 1.40 -17.79 43.41
CA CYS A 435 0.24 -18.60 43.79
C CYS A 435 -0.40 -18.08 45.08
N GLU A 436 0.37 -17.35 45.88
CA GLU A 436 -0.03 -16.74 47.16
C GLU A 436 -0.61 -17.76 48.17
N ASP A 437 -0.34 -19.04 47.97
CA ASP A 437 -0.82 -20.13 48.82
C ASP A 437 0.29 -20.64 49.72
N SER A 438 0.20 -20.30 51.01
CA SER A 438 1.18 -20.72 52.01
C SER A 438 1.27 -22.23 52.23
N ARG A 439 0.26 -23.01 51.82
CA ARG A 439 0.29 -24.48 51.91
C ARG A 439 1.37 -25.09 51.03
N THR A 440 1.75 -24.39 49.96
CA THR A 440 2.86 -24.77 49.08
C THR A 440 4.23 -24.66 49.76
N GLY A 441 4.30 -24.07 50.97
CA GLY A 441 5.55 -23.68 51.63
C GLY A 441 6.03 -22.28 51.24
N GLY A 442 5.37 -21.60 50.29
CA GLY A 442 5.67 -20.22 49.93
C GLY A 442 5.26 -19.20 51.01
N ASN A 443 5.92 -18.04 51.03
CA ASN A 443 5.64 -16.97 51.99
C ASN A 443 6.00 -15.59 51.46
N TRP A 444 5.30 -14.54 51.91
CA TRP A 444 5.69 -13.15 51.64
C TRP A 444 6.99 -12.78 52.36
N ILE A 445 7.89 -12.11 51.66
CA ILE A 445 9.15 -11.55 52.19
C ILE A 445 9.27 -10.07 51.82
N GLU A 446 9.96 -9.29 52.64
CA GLU A 446 10.26 -7.88 52.33
C GLU A 446 11.45 -7.78 51.38
N SER A 447 11.29 -7.01 50.30
CA SER A 447 12.33 -6.72 49.32
C SER A 447 13.28 -5.64 49.82
N SER A 448 14.49 -5.61 49.26
CA SER A 448 15.49 -4.57 49.51
C SER A 448 15.07 -3.15 49.06
N SER A 449 13.97 -3.03 48.32
CA SER A 449 13.37 -1.76 47.89
C SER A 449 12.12 -1.37 48.71
N GLY A 450 11.78 -2.13 49.75
CA GLY A 450 10.68 -1.82 50.69
C GLY A 450 9.28 -2.32 50.27
N GLY A 451 9.19 -3.23 49.29
CA GLY A 451 7.93 -3.88 48.88
C GLY A 451 7.82 -5.33 49.38
N GLN A 452 6.63 -5.93 49.39
CA GLN A 452 6.47 -7.36 49.66
C GLN A 452 6.53 -8.18 48.37
N VAL A 453 7.29 -9.28 48.37
CA VAL A 453 7.42 -10.21 47.24
C VAL A 453 7.10 -11.62 47.73
N TRP A 454 6.38 -12.39 46.91
CA TRP A 454 6.05 -13.77 47.23
C TRP A 454 7.30 -14.64 47.01
N SER A 455 7.78 -15.30 48.06
CA SER A 455 8.89 -16.23 48.00
C SER A 455 8.39 -17.66 47.86
N CYS A 456 8.77 -18.31 46.77
CA CYS A 456 8.56 -19.76 46.59
C CYS A 456 9.75 -20.59 47.07
N LEU A 457 10.71 -20.01 47.81
CA LEU A 457 11.99 -20.64 48.14
C LEU A 457 11.85 -22.00 48.85
N LYS A 458 10.76 -22.21 49.60
CA LYS A 458 10.49 -23.44 50.34
C LYS A 458 9.43 -24.34 49.68
N CYS A 459 8.97 -23.97 48.47
CA CYS A 459 8.04 -24.79 47.71
C CYS A 459 8.82 -25.81 46.88
N ASN A 460 8.54 -27.10 47.10
CA ASN A 460 9.11 -28.23 46.36
C ASN A 460 8.08 -29.01 45.55
N ILE A 461 6.78 -28.77 45.76
CA ILE A 461 5.67 -29.59 45.21
C ILE A 461 5.67 -29.61 43.68
N VAL A 462 5.86 -28.44 43.04
CA VAL A 462 5.91 -28.34 41.56
C VAL A 462 7.17 -28.94 40.94
N HIS A 463 8.06 -29.47 41.78
CA HIS A 463 9.30 -30.14 41.40
C HIS A 463 9.32 -31.62 41.76
N GLU A 464 8.21 -32.16 42.25
CA GLU A 464 8.04 -33.60 42.42
C GLU A 464 7.72 -34.23 41.07
N GLU A 465 8.50 -35.23 40.65
CA GLU A 465 8.39 -35.90 39.33
C GLU A 465 6.93 -36.26 38.96
N LYS A 466 6.18 -36.82 39.92
CA LYS A 466 4.78 -37.18 39.71
C LYS A 466 3.86 -35.96 39.49
N VAL A 467 4.08 -34.88 40.24
CA VAL A 467 3.29 -33.64 40.10
C VAL A 467 3.61 -32.99 38.76
N VAL A 468 4.87 -33.02 38.35
CA VAL A 468 5.31 -32.52 37.05
C VAL A 468 4.61 -33.28 35.91
N ASP A 469 4.60 -34.61 35.96
CA ASP A 469 3.92 -35.44 34.97
C ASP A 469 2.41 -35.14 34.88
N ASP A 470 1.75 -35.00 36.03
CA ASP A 470 0.31 -34.67 36.08
C ASP A 470 0.03 -33.26 35.53
N LEU A 471 0.88 -32.28 35.83
CA LEU A 471 0.77 -30.93 35.28
C LEU A 471 0.99 -30.91 33.76
N LEU A 472 2.02 -31.61 33.28
CA LEU A 472 2.30 -31.75 31.85
C LEU A 472 1.14 -32.41 31.11
N SER A 473 0.51 -33.43 31.71
CA SER A 473 -0.68 -34.09 31.14
C SER A 473 -1.83 -33.10 30.92
N VAL A 474 -2.10 -32.23 31.90
CA VAL A 474 -3.14 -31.19 31.77
C VAL A 474 -2.77 -30.14 30.72
N PHE A 475 -1.52 -29.66 30.72
CA PHE A 475 -1.09 -28.62 29.77
C PHE A 475 -0.92 -29.14 28.34
N THR A 476 -0.61 -30.43 28.16
CA THR A 476 -0.50 -31.05 26.83
C THR A 476 -1.88 -31.24 26.20
N ALA A 477 -2.91 -31.49 27.01
CA ALA A 477 -4.28 -31.65 26.52
C ALA A 477 -4.93 -30.32 26.11
N ASP A 478 -4.72 -29.25 26.89
CA ASP A 478 -5.47 -27.99 26.75
C ASP A 478 -4.61 -26.78 26.34
N GLY A 479 -3.29 -26.95 26.17
CA GLY A 479 -2.32 -25.88 25.95
C GLY A 479 -2.10 -25.00 27.20
N LEU A 480 -1.11 -24.11 27.19
CA LEU A 480 -0.82 -23.22 28.34
C LEU A 480 -1.61 -21.90 28.23
N ASN A 481 -2.76 -21.84 28.89
CA ASN A 481 -3.65 -20.67 28.94
C ASN A 481 -4.32 -20.52 30.32
N LYS A 482 -5.05 -19.41 30.55
CA LYS A 482 -5.68 -19.13 31.86
C LYS A 482 -6.62 -20.24 32.36
N GLU A 483 -7.35 -20.90 31.47
CA GLU A 483 -8.28 -21.96 31.85
C GLU A 483 -7.54 -23.25 32.21
N SER A 484 -6.52 -23.63 31.43
CA SER A 484 -5.65 -24.77 31.72
C SER A 484 -4.86 -24.61 33.03
N ILE A 485 -4.40 -23.39 33.35
CA ILE A 485 -3.70 -23.09 34.62
C ILE A 485 -4.67 -23.26 35.77
N LYS A 486 -5.88 -22.71 35.66
CA LYS A 486 -6.90 -22.89 36.69
C LYS A 486 -7.24 -24.38 36.89
N LYS A 487 -7.46 -25.10 35.79
CA LYS A 487 -7.73 -26.54 35.81
C LYS A 487 -6.58 -27.30 36.46
N ALA A 488 -5.33 -27.05 36.05
CA ALA A 488 -4.15 -27.70 36.62
C ALA A 488 -4.01 -27.42 38.13
N TRP A 489 -4.35 -26.21 38.58
CA TRP A 489 -4.38 -25.91 40.01
C TRP A 489 -5.44 -26.75 40.75
N GLU A 490 -6.68 -26.74 40.27
CA GLU A 490 -7.79 -27.48 40.88
C GLU A 490 -7.60 -29.01 40.83
N THR A 491 -7.03 -29.54 39.74
CA THR A 491 -6.93 -30.99 39.53
C THR A 491 -5.62 -31.60 39.99
N VAL A 492 -4.54 -30.82 40.04
CA VAL A 492 -3.20 -31.33 40.39
C VAL A 492 -2.73 -30.70 41.70
N MET A 493 -2.74 -29.37 41.81
CA MET A 493 -2.18 -28.71 42.99
C MET A 493 -3.03 -28.95 44.25
N GLU A 494 -4.37 -28.84 44.19
CA GLU A 494 -5.22 -29.09 45.37
C GLU A 494 -5.13 -30.53 45.89
N ASN A 495 -4.78 -31.49 45.04
CA ASN A 495 -4.63 -32.90 45.44
C ASN A 495 -3.29 -33.20 46.11
N ASN A 496 -2.28 -32.32 45.92
CA ASN A 496 -0.92 -32.50 46.43
C ASN A 496 -0.57 -31.49 47.56
N LEU A 497 -1.47 -30.54 47.87
CA LEU A 497 -1.39 -29.56 48.97
C LEU A 497 -2.18 -30.03 50.19
#